data_AF-A0A968C113-F1
#
_entry.id   AF-A0A968C113-F1
#
_cell.length_a   1.000
_cell.length_b   1.000
_cell.length_c   1.000
_cell.angle_alpha   90.00
_cell.angle_beta   90.00
_cell.angle_gamma   90.00
#
_symmetry.space_group_name_H-M   'P 1'
#
loop_
_entity.id
_entity.type
_entity.pdbx_description
1 polymer ?
#
loop_
_entity_poly.entity_id
_entity_poly.type
_entity_poly.pdbx_seq_one_letter_code
_entity_poly.pdbx_strand_id
1 'polypeptide(L)'
;VKAAVEEAGIGIASFQSNLGGTLIHPEQRAGFVASIDQSLEKAREVGSSGLFLLTDELAEDRSVRFQYPELTAEEKYESVLEGLKLIAPLAERAGVTLVLEPLNSQVDHVGYFLDYSATGFELVRAVDSPYIKLLYDIYHMQIMEGNIIQTLTGNLDVIGHVHVADVPGRHEPG
;
A
#
# COMPACT_ATOMS: atom_id res chain seq x y z
N VAL A 1 11.16 -17.50 -9.46
CA VAL A 1 11.14 -16.88 -8.12
C VAL A 1 11.14 -17.94 -7.03
N LYS A 2 10.08 -18.76 -6.88
CA LYS A 2 9.99 -19.79 -5.83
C LYS A 2 11.24 -20.68 -5.66
N ALA A 3 11.68 -21.32 -6.74
CA ALA A 3 12.87 -22.17 -6.69
C ALA A 3 14.14 -21.42 -6.23
N ALA A 4 14.28 -20.15 -6.64
CA ALA A 4 15.44 -19.33 -6.26
C ALA A 4 15.43 -18.93 -4.78
N VAL A 5 14.26 -18.64 -4.20
CA VAL A 5 14.17 -18.32 -2.76
C VAL A 5 14.35 -19.57 -1.89
N GLU A 6 13.87 -20.73 -2.35
CA GLU A 6 14.10 -22.02 -1.71
C GLU A 6 15.59 -22.39 -1.72
N GLU A 7 16.26 -22.23 -2.87
CA GLU A 7 17.71 -22.46 -3.00
C GLU A 7 18.53 -21.54 -2.09
N ALA A 8 18.14 -20.27 -1.98
CA ALA A 8 18.80 -19.29 -1.14
C ALA A 8 18.44 -19.39 0.36
N GLY A 9 17.43 -20.20 0.74
CA GLY A 9 16.97 -20.32 2.11
C GLY A 9 16.33 -19.04 2.68
N ILE A 10 15.72 -18.22 1.82
CA ILE A 10 15.07 -16.95 2.20
C ILE A 10 13.56 -17.00 1.92
N GLY A 11 12.81 -16.12 2.60
CA GLY A 11 11.38 -15.92 2.33
C GLY A 11 11.11 -14.74 1.40
N ILE A 12 9.90 -14.69 0.84
CA ILE A 12 9.39 -13.51 0.14
C ILE A 12 8.58 -12.69 1.16
N ALA A 13 9.07 -11.50 1.48
CA ALA A 13 8.42 -10.65 2.48
C ALA A 13 7.16 -9.97 1.92
N SER A 14 7.28 -9.34 0.75
CA SER A 14 6.19 -8.63 0.07
C SER A 14 6.50 -8.39 -1.41
N PHE A 15 5.45 -8.13 -2.18
CA PHE A 15 5.52 -7.55 -3.53
C PHE A 15 4.22 -6.78 -3.82
N GLN A 16 4.18 -6.00 -4.91
CA GLN A 16 3.02 -5.17 -5.23
C GLN A 16 1.78 -6.02 -5.59
N SER A 17 0.63 -5.70 -5.02
CA SER A 17 -0.62 -6.43 -5.26
C SER A 17 -1.43 -5.92 -6.45
N ASN A 18 -1.51 -4.61 -6.70
CA ASN A 18 -2.32 -4.07 -7.79
C ASN A 18 -1.60 -4.20 -9.14
N LEU A 19 -2.25 -4.84 -10.12
CA LEU A 19 -1.73 -5.02 -11.49
C LEU A 19 -2.12 -3.87 -12.45
N GLY A 20 -2.89 -2.91 -11.93
CA GLY A 20 -3.46 -1.76 -12.64
C GLY A 20 -4.74 -1.28 -11.95
N GLY A 21 -5.27 -0.15 -12.38
CA GLY A 21 -6.44 0.48 -11.81
C GLY A 21 -6.17 1.19 -10.48
N THR A 22 -7.24 1.68 -9.87
CA THR A 22 -7.18 2.52 -8.67
C THR A 22 -8.37 2.28 -7.75
N LEU A 23 -8.18 2.55 -6.45
CA LEU A 23 -9.25 2.63 -5.46
C LEU A 23 -9.92 4.01 -5.40
N ILE A 24 -9.34 5.03 -6.04
CA ILE A 24 -9.79 6.42 -5.95
C ILE A 24 -11.16 6.63 -6.60
N HIS A 25 -11.42 6.01 -7.75
CA HIS A 25 -12.67 6.18 -8.49
C HIS A 25 -13.55 4.92 -8.39
N PRO A 26 -14.83 5.04 -7.94
CA PRO A 26 -15.72 3.89 -7.76
C PRO A 26 -15.89 2.99 -8.99
N GLU A 27 -15.90 3.55 -10.20
CA GLU A 27 -16.04 2.77 -11.43
C GLU A 27 -14.85 1.83 -11.71
N GLN A 28 -13.65 2.16 -11.21
CA GLN A 28 -12.46 1.32 -11.37
C GLN A 28 -12.37 0.21 -10.32
N ARG A 29 -13.16 0.31 -9.24
CA ARG A 29 -13.06 -0.55 -8.07
C ARG A 29 -13.22 -2.03 -8.38
N ALA A 30 -14.20 -2.40 -9.20
CA ALA A 30 -14.44 -3.80 -9.53
C ALA A 30 -13.23 -4.45 -10.23
N GLY A 31 -12.64 -3.74 -11.20
CA GLY A 31 -11.43 -4.19 -11.89
C GLY A 31 -10.23 -4.26 -10.95
N PHE A 32 -10.07 -3.24 -10.09
CA PHE A 32 -9.00 -3.21 -9.10
C PHE A 32 -9.08 -4.40 -8.14
N VAL A 33 -10.25 -4.65 -7.52
CA VAL A 33 -10.49 -5.77 -6.60
C VAL A 33 -10.19 -7.12 -7.27
N ALA A 34 -10.60 -7.30 -8.53
CA ALA A 34 -10.30 -8.50 -9.29
C ALA A 34 -8.79 -8.67 -9.58
N SER A 35 -8.05 -7.57 -9.73
CA SER A 35 -6.58 -7.63 -9.86
C SER A 35 -5.90 -8.07 -8.56
N ILE A 36 -6.43 -7.64 -7.40
CA ILE A 36 -5.92 -8.03 -6.09
C ILE A 36 -6.13 -9.52 -5.86
N ASP A 37 -7.30 -10.07 -6.21
CA ASP A 37 -7.59 -11.50 -6.06
C ASP A 37 -6.57 -12.37 -6.84
N GLN A 38 -6.23 -11.96 -8.07
CA GLN A 38 -5.19 -12.62 -8.86
C GLN A 38 -3.81 -12.57 -8.20
N SER A 39 -3.43 -11.41 -7.63
CA SER A 39 -2.15 -11.29 -6.93
C SER A 39 -2.10 -12.08 -5.63
N LEU A 40 -3.23 -12.24 -4.93
CA LEU A 40 -3.35 -13.10 -3.74
C LEU A 40 -3.15 -14.58 -4.10
N GLU A 41 -3.67 -15.04 -5.24
CA GLU A 41 -3.38 -16.40 -5.73
C GLU A 41 -1.88 -16.58 -5.98
N LYS A 42 -1.23 -15.59 -6.62
CA LYS A 42 0.21 -15.63 -6.88
C LYS A 42 1.04 -15.58 -5.61
N ALA A 43 0.64 -14.81 -4.61
CA ALA A 43 1.29 -14.78 -3.31
C ALA A 43 1.32 -16.18 -2.67
N ARG A 44 0.22 -16.93 -2.74
CA ARG A 44 0.15 -18.31 -2.24
C ARG A 44 1.05 -19.27 -3.01
N GLU A 45 1.11 -19.13 -4.34
CA GLU A 45 1.98 -19.98 -5.17
C GLU A 45 3.46 -19.83 -4.78
N VAL A 46 3.89 -18.59 -4.55
CA VAL A 46 5.29 -18.25 -4.24
C VAL A 46 5.61 -18.27 -2.74
N GLY A 47 4.61 -18.40 -1.87
CA GLY A 47 4.77 -18.45 -0.41
C GLY A 47 4.99 -17.10 0.26
N SER A 48 4.51 -16.00 -0.33
CA SER A 48 4.53 -14.68 0.31
C SER A 48 3.38 -14.52 1.29
N SER A 49 3.67 -14.05 2.50
CA SER A 49 2.66 -13.76 3.53
C SER A 49 2.14 -12.31 3.51
N GLY A 50 2.80 -11.44 2.74
CA GLY A 50 2.43 -10.03 2.61
C GLY A 50 2.43 -9.57 1.15
N LEU A 51 1.60 -8.56 0.84
CA LEU A 51 1.69 -7.76 -0.39
C LEU A 51 1.46 -6.31 -0.05
N PHE A 52 2.10 -5.39 -0.77
CA PHE A 52 1.81 -3.96 -0.61
C PHE A 52 0.85 -3.45 -1.68
N LEU A 53 0.03 -2.49 -1.28
CA LEU A 53 -1.11 -1.99 -2.04
C LEU A 53 -1.00 -0.48 -2.19
N LEU A 54 -1.13 0.00 -3.42
CA LEU A 54 -1.21 1.43 -3.73
C LEU A 54 -2.67 1.86 -3.99
N THR A 55 -3.04 3.08 -3.59
CA THR A 55 -4.37 3.65 -3.89
C THR A 55 -4.53 4.06 -5.34
N ASP A 56 -3.46 4.59 -5.93
CA ASP A 56 -3.42 5.14 -7.28
C ASP A 56 -2.57 4.27 -8.22
N GLU A 57 -2.91 4.31 -9.51
CA GLU A 57 -2.03 3.76 -10.55
C GLU A 57 -0.95 4.78 -10.90
N LEU A 58 0.31 4.33 -10.97
CA LEU A 58 1.45 5.18 -11.31
C LEU A 58 1.83 5.04 -12.80
N ALA A 59 2.26 6.14 -13.41
CA ALA A 59 2.85 6.16 -14.73
C ALA A 59 4.33 5.73 -14.69
N GLU A 60 4.98 5.64 -15.85
CA GLU A 60 6.40 5.25 -15.95
C GLU A 60 7.33 6.22 -15.21
N ASP A 61 6.97 7.51 -15.18
CA ASP A 61 7.70 8.55 -14.44
C ASP A 61 7.34 8.61 -12.95
N ARG A 62 6.53 7.65 -12.47
CA ARG A 62 6.05 7.49 -11.09
C ARG A 62 5.04 8.52 -10.61
N SER A 63 4.64 9.47 -11.44
CA SER A 63 3.47 10.33 -11.17
C SER A 63 2.17 9.53 -11.22
N VAL A 64 1.10 10.07 -10.63
CA VAL A 64 -0.22 9.44 -10.73
C VAL A 64 -0.73 9.47 -12.16
N ARG A 65 -1.06 8.30 -12.69
CA ARG A 65 -1.49 8.10 -14.08
C ARG A 65 -2.84 8.72 -14.40
N PHE A 66 -3.79 8.63 -13.46
CA PHE A 66 -5.17 9.09 -13.65
C PHE A 66 -5.57 10.03 -12.51
N GLN A 67 -5.90 11.27 -12.86
CA GLN A 67 -6.35 12.29 -11.93
C GLN A 67 -7.87 12.40 -11.97
N TYR A 68 -8.48 12.56 -10.80
CA TYR A 68 -9.93 12.71 -10.62
C TYR A 68 -10.20 14.04 -9.89
N PRO A 69 -10.06 15.20 -10.56
CA PRO A 69 -10.26 16.52 -9.94
C PRO A 69 -11.72 16.82 -9.58
N GLU A 70 -12.66 16.08 -10.17
CA GLU A 70 -14.09 16.17 -9.88
C GLU A 70 -14.47 15.56 -8.53
N LEU A 71 -13.63 14.70 -7.96
CA LEU A 71 -13.85 14.06 -6.66
C LEU A 71 -13.19 14.86 -5.53
N THR A 72 -13.91 15.10 -4.45
CA THR A 72 -13.35 15.70 -3.23
C THR A 72 -12.43 14.73 -2.50
N ALA A 73 -11.63 15.22 -1.55
CA ALA A 73 -10.77 14.37 -0.73
C ALA A 73 -11.59 13.33 0.07
N GLU A 74 -12.77 13.72 0.55
CA GLU A 74 -13.71 12.86 1.27
C GLU A 74 -14.29 11.78 0.36
N GLU A 75 -14.68 12.13 -0.88
CA GLU A 75 -15.19 11.14 -1.84
C GLU A 75 -14.11 10.10 -2.21
N LYS A 76 -12.86 10.54 -2.37
CA LYS A 76 -11.71 9.64 -2.60
C LYS A 76 -11.46 8.75 -1.38
N TYR A 77 -11.48 9.31 -0.17
CA TYR A 77 -11.34 8.57 1.08
C TYR A 77 -12.40 7.47 1.20
N GLU A 78 -13.68 7.80 1.02
CA GLU A 78 -14.77 6.84 1.09
C GLU A 78 -14.63 5.76 0.01
N SER A 79 -14.22 6.12 -1.21
CA SER A 79 -14.00 5.13 -2.26
C SER A 79 -12.89 4.14 -1.91
N VAL A 80 -11.79 4.63 -1.33
CA VAL A 80 -10.68 3.78 -0.85
C VAL A 80 -11.16 2.89 0.28
N LEU A 81 -11.87 3.42 1.28
CA LEU A 81 -12.41 2.66 2.40
C LEU A 81 -13.35 1.54 1.93
N GLU A 82 -14.28 1.84 1.02
CA GLU A 82 -15.19 0.86 0.45
C GLU A 82 -14.44 -0.25 -0.29
N GLY A 83 -13.44 0.11 -1.10
CA GLY A 83 -12.65 -0.88 -1.83
C GLY A 83 -11.79 -1.75 -0.90
N LEU A 84 -11.17 -1.17 0.13
CA LEU A 84 -10.43 -1.94 1.15
C LEU A 84 -11.34 -2.92 1.90
N LYS A 85 -12.58 -2.52 2.23
CA LYS A 85 -13.58 -3.41 2.84
C LYS A 85 -13.97 -4.58 1.94
N LEU A 86 -14.00 -4.38 0.62
CA LEU A 86 -14.22 -5.48 -0.34
C LEU A 86 -13.01 -6.41 -0.46
N ILE A 87 -11.80 -5.86 -0.32
CA ILE A 87 -10.54 -6.60 -0.45
C ILE A 87 -10.23 -7.42 0.82
N ALA A 88 -10.52 -6.89 2.01
CA ALA A 88 -10.24 -7.53 3.29
C ALA A 88 -10.65 -9.02 3.37
N PRO A 89 -11.88 -9.43 3.00
CA PRO A 89 -12.26 -10.84 3.02
C PRO A 89 -11.54 -11.68 1.96
N LEU A 90 -11.00 -11.09 0.88
CA LEU A 90 -10.15 -11.81 -0.09
C LEU A 90 -8.81 -12.14 0.56
N ALA A 91 -8.19 -11.14 1.18
CA ALA A 91 -6.92 -11.25 1.88
C ALA A 91 -6.98 -12.30 3.01
N GLU A 92 -8.05 -12.28 3.81
CA GLU A 92 -8.33 -13.26 4.85
C GLU A 92 -8.41 -14.70 4.30
N ARG A 93 -9.21 -14.92 3.25
CA ARG A 93 -9.32 -16.25 2.63
C ARG A 93 -8.00 -16.74 2.04
N ALA A 94 -7.17 -15.83 1.55
CA ALA A 94 -5.85 -16.16 1.03
C ALA A 94 -4.83 -16.42 2.15
N GLY A 95 -5.10 -15.97 3.38
CA GLY A 95 -4.12 -15.99 4.48
C GLY A 95 -2.94 -15.05 4.25
N VAL A 96 -3.14 -13.97 3.49
CA VAL A 96 -2.10 -13.01 3.09
C VAL A 96 -2.48 -11.63 3.62
N THR A 97 -1.54 -10.92 4.24
CA THR A 97 -1.77 -9.55 4.73
C THR A 97 -1.50 -8.56 3.60
N LEU A 98 -2.43 -7.63 3.36
CA LEU A 98 -2.20 -6.50 2.47
C LEU A 98 -1.80 -5.28 3.29
N VAL A 99 -0.70 -4.66 2.91
CA VAL A 99 -0.15 -3.46 3.57
C VAL A 99 -0.33 -2.24 2.66
N LEU A 100 -1.23 -1.34 3.04
CA LEU A 100 -1.52 -0.09 2.34
C LEU A 100 -0.34 0.88 2.53
N GLU A 101 0.23 1.39 1.43
CA GLU A 101 1.44 2.21 1.46
C GLU A 101 1.14 3.67 1.13
N PRO A 102 1.30 4.60 2.08
CA PRO A 102 1.37 6.02 1.79
C PRO A 102 2.69 6.38 1.07
N LEU A 103 2.63 7.24 0.06
CA LEU A 103 3.79 7.64 -0.75
C LEU A 103 4.04 9.15 -0.69
N ASN A 104 5.26 9.60 -0.96
CA ASN A 104 5.51 11.04 -1.01
C ASN A 104 5.00 11.67 -2.32
N SER A 105 4.08 12.62 -2.20
CA SER A 105 3.53 13.37 -3.35
C SER A 105 4.38 14.58 -3.75
N GLN A 106 5.34 14.99 -2.91
CA GLN A 106 6.17 16.17 -3.15
C GLN A 106 7.31 15.95 -4.14
N VAL A 107 7.92 14.77 -4.17
CA VAL A 107 9.13 14.50 -4.96
C VAL A 107 8.89 13.39 -5.97
N ASP A 108 8.47 12.20 -5.51
CA ASP A 108 8.47 11.01 -6.38
C ASP A 108 7.11 10.69 -7.01
N HIS A 109 6.01 10.98 -6.30
CA HIS A 109 4.67 10.49 -6.68
C HIS A 109 3.67 11.63 -6.80
N VAL A 110 3.97 12.59 -7.68
CA VAL A 110 3.15 13.80 -7.85
C VAL A 110 1.68 13.45 -8.08
N GLY A 111 0.81 14.00 -7.22
CA GLY A 111 -0.63 13.83 -7.26
C GLY A 111 -1.17 12.58 -6.58
N TYR A 112 -0.35 11.83 -5.85
CA TYR A 112 -0.79 10.66 -5.06
C TYR A 112 -1.77 11.05 -3.95
N PHE A 113 -2.86 10.29 -3.81
CA PHE A 113 -3.91 10.61 -2.84
C PHE A 113 -3.49 10.30 -1.40
N LEU A 114 -2.93 9.12 -1.17
CA LEU A 114 -2.57 8.66 0.16
C LEU A 114 -1.14 9.10 0.48
N ASP A 115 -0.93 10.39 0.72
CA ASP A 115 0.40 10.98 0.87
C ASP A 115 0.79 11.33 2.31
N TYR A 116 -0.09 11.06 3.28
CA TYR A 116 0.17 11.14 4.72
C TYR A 116 -0.18 9.85 5.44
N SER A 117 0.63 9.45 6.42
CA SER A 117 0.39 8.21 7.17
C SER A 117 -0.84 8.28 8.06
N ALA A 118 -1.21 9.47 8.56
CA ALA A 118 -2.39 9.69 9.39
C ALA A 118 -3.67 9.17 8.72
N THR A 119 -3.91 9.56 7.47
CA THR A 119 -5.04 9.08 6.66
C THR A 119 -4.97 7.56 6.45
N GLY A 120 -3.78 7.02 6.27
CA GLY A 120 -3.56 5.57 6.14
C GLY A 120 -3.93 4.82 7.43
N PHE A 121 -3.52 5.31 8.59
CA PHE A 121 -3.88 4.73 9.89
C PHE A 121 -5.39 4.77 10.11
N GLU A 122 -6.04 5.89 9.77
CA GLU A 122 -7.50 6.04 9.84
C GLU A 122 -8.22 5.02 8.96
N LEU A 123 -7.80 4.87 7.69
CA LEU A 123 -8.36 3.89 6.76
C LEU A 123 -8.22 2.46 7.30
N VAL A 124 -7.02 2.07 7.73
CA VAL A 124 -6.77 0.70 8.26
C VAL A 124 -7.64 0.42 9.48
N ARG A 125 -7.79 1.39 10.39
CA ARG A 125 -8.66 1.29 11.56
C ARG A 125 -10.14 1.20 11.18
N ALA A 126 -10.57 1.97 10.19
CA ALA A 126 -11.96 1.98 9.72
C ALA A 126 -12.35 0.72 8.94
N VAL A 127 -11.38 0.03 8.32
CA VAL A 127 -11.59 -1.28 7.69
C VAL A 127 -11.76 -2.38 8.75
N ASP A 128 -11.10 -2.24 9.90
CA ASP A 128 -11.19 -3.16 11.04
C ASP A 128 -10.95 -4.63 10.66
N SER A 129 -9.84 -4.89 9.97
CA SER A 129 -9.43 -6.24 9.55
C SER A 129 -8.00 -6.53 9.97
N PRO A 130 -7.69 -7.73 10.51
CA PRO A 130 -6.31 -8.11 10.80
C PRO A 130 -5.47 -8.31 9.54
N TYR A 131 -6.09 -8.48 8.37
CA TYR A 131 -5.43 -8.72 7.07
C TYR A 131 -5.21 -7.45 6.25
N ILE A 132 -5.69 -6.30 6.71
CA ILE A 132 -5.39 -4.98 6.13
C ILE A 132 -4.56 -4.21 7.16
N LYS A 133 -3.36 -3.83 6.79
CA LYS A 133 -2.40 -3.12 7.64
C LYS A 133 -1.78 -1.96 6.88
N LEU A 134 -1.00 -1.12 7.56
CA LEU A 134 -0.21 -0.08 6.91
C LEU A 134 1.22 -0.58 6.62
N LEU A 135 1.75 -0.22 5.46
CA LEU A 135 3.18 -0.17 5.21
C LEU A 135 3.66 1.25 5.57
N TYR A 136 4.52 1.37 6.58
CA TYR A 136 5.13 2.65 6.92
C TYR A 136 6.51 2.77 6.25
N ASP A 137 6.58 3.44 5.10
CA ASP A 137 7.85 3.76 4.43
C ASP A 137 8.47 5.01 5.06
N ILE A 138 9.59 4.81 5.77
CA ILE A 138 10.29 5.88 6.49
C ILE A 138 10.79 6.97 5.55
N TYR A 139 11.25 6.62 4.35
CA TYR A 139 11.77 7.59 3.39
C TYR A 139 10.63 8.51 2.91
N HIS A 140 9.48 7.93 2.54
CA HIS A 140 8.32 8.70 2.11
C HIS A 140 7.81 9.62 3.21
N MET A 141 7.67 9.08 4.42
CA MET A 141 7.13 9.85 5.54
C MET A 141 8.12 10.89 6.07
N GLN A 142 9.44 10.68 5.92
CA GLN A 142 10.43 11.69 6.29
C GLN A 142 10.38 12.92 5.38
N ILE A 143 10.00 12.75 4.11
CA ILE A 143 9.77 13.86 3.16
C ILE A 143 8.46 14.58 3.48
N MET A 144 7.38 13.84 3.73
CA MET A 144 6.02 14.40 3.84
C MET A 144 5.71 14.99 5.21
N GLU A 145 6.12 14.32 6.30
CA GLU A 145 5.61 14.59 7.64
C GLU A 145 6.71 14.72 8.71
N GLY A 146 7.84 14.02 8.56
CA GLY A 146 8.89 13.97 9.57
C GLY A 146 8.42 13.32 10.88
N ASN A 147 9.05 13.66 12.00
CA ASN A 147 8.72 13.14 13.34
C ASN A 147 8.52 11.61 13.43
N ILE A 148 9.33 10.87 12.66
CA ILE A 148 9.14 9.45 12.35
C ILE A 148 8.99 8.56 13.57
N ILE A 149 9.88 8.70 14.56
CA ILE A 149 9.89 7.82 15.73
C ILE A 149 8.56 7.91 16.48
N GLN A 150 8.05 9.13 16.69
CA GLN A 150 6.79 9.32 17.41
C GLN A 150 5.60 8.78 16.63
N THR A 151 5.53 9.07 15.32
CA THR A 151 4.44 8.60 14.45
C THR A 151 4.42 7.08 14.35
N LEU A 152 5.57 6.45 14.11
CA LEU A 152 5.71 5.01 13.97
C LEU A 152 5.38 4.29 15.29
N THR A 153 6.00 4.70 16.40
CA THR A 153 5.81 4.02 17.70
C THR A 153 4.39 4.18 18.23
N GLY A 154 3.70 5.27 17.91
CA GLY A 154 2.30 5.50 18.28
C GLY A 154 1.28 4.64 17.52
N ASN A 155 1.69 3.99 16.42
CA ASN A 155 0.76 3.27 15.51
C ASN A 155 1.19 1.83 15.20
N LEU A 156 2.04 1.21 16.03
CA LEU A 156 2.54 -0.16 15.85
C LEU A 156 1.43 -1.22 15.77
N ASP A 157 0.23 -0.93 16.27
CA ASP A 157 -0.91 -1.84 16.28
C ASP A 157 -1.53 -2.08 14.88
N VAL A 158 -1.34 -1.12 13.97
CA VAL A 158 -1.84 -1.17 12.58
C VAL A 158 -0.75 -1.24 11.52
N ILE A 159 0.52 -1.06 11.89
CA ILE A 159 1.65 -1.24 10.97
C ILE A 159 1.93 -2.74 10.80
N GLY A 160 1.95 -3.20 9.55
CA GLY A 160 2.27 -4.59 9.19
C GLY A 160 3.62 -4.74 8.49
N HIS A 161 4.17 -3.66 7.96
CA HIS A 161 5.46 -3.67 7.27
C HIS A 161 6.12 -2.28 7.31
N VAL A 162 7.45 -2.25 7.18
CA VAL A 162 8.24 -1.01 7.18
C VAL A 162 9.24 -1.06 6.04
N HIS A 163 9.28 -0.01 5.23
CA HIS A 163 10.35 0.25 4.28
C HIS A 163 11.28 1.33 4.83
N VAL A 164 12.54 1.31 4.38
CA VAL A 164 13.56 2.28 4.79
C VAL A 164 14.51 2.58 3.64
N ALA A 165 14.85 3.86 3.48
CA ALA A 165 15.91 4.37 2.63
C ALA A 165 16.38 5.73 3.19
N ASP A 166 17.56 6.18 2.79
CA ASP A 166 18.09 7.47 3.25
C ASP A 166 17.43 8.66 2.53
N VAL A 167 17.32 9.80 3.23
CA VAL A 167 16.77 11.05 2.69
C VAL A 167 17.89 12.09 2.56
N PRO A 168 18.03 12.78 1.40
CA PRO A 168 17.05 12.89 0.31
C PRO A 168 17.27 11.96 -0.90
N GLY A 169 18.35 11.17 -0.96
CA GLY A 169 18.75 10.47 -2.19
C GLY A 169 18.08 9.12 -2.46
N ARG A 170 17.35 8.56 -1.47
CA ARG A 170 16.81 7.19 -1.50
C ARG A 170 17.90 6.13 -1.68
N HIS A 171 19.03 6.35 -1.01
CA HIS A 171 20.19 5.44 -0.97
C HIS A 171 20.16 4.54 0.27
N GLU A 172 21.24 3.78 0.48
CA GLU A 172 21.45 2.99 1.69
C GLU A 172 21.34 3.86 2.95
N PRO A 173 20.66 3.39 4.02
CA PRO A 173 20.60 4.13 5.27
C PRO A 173 21.97 4.33 5.92
N GLY A 174 22.38 5.59 6.16
CA GLY A 174 23.54 5.95 6.98
C GLY A 174 24.57 6.86 6.30
#